data_AF-A0A952UH92-F1
#
_entry.id   AF-A0A952UH92-F1
#
_cell.length_a   1.000
_cell.length_b   1.000
_cell.length_c   1.000
_cell.angle_alpha   90.00
_cell.angle_beta   90.00
_cell.angle_gamma   90.00
#
_symmetry.space_group_name_H-M   'P 1'
#
loop_
_entity.id
_entity.type
_entity.pdbx_description
1 polymer ?
#
loop_
_entity_poly.entity_id
_entity_poly.type
_entity_poly.pdbx_seq_one_letter_code
_entity_poly.pdbx_strand_id
1 'polypeptide(L)'
;MLSAISALVLSTPLIVRTENTVPIAVVSLETIQENRSVEGVARLLDVTYKAEFIPQAVPDAGTVNLRGFRNLNFRYNDSPGKFEMRPALDSSLLEQIEVLRGTQALSTYGGSASGAVLNLAIRDTYSAVPRGTNMFKPISVDPLQFAQQGGWNRQEYSFNKEKLSLDYKISASYSYGGKSYQDYVDKGSIGLGQIWMPVGEPTMSSFVPDGKPNKDLQHGLGGIWVQPQNTELGFQAFFPPLTLGQITSGKTPQGYVTDVEKANGEMVVKSMQKLGYSFPQMIAALQTLAPEGTDMNRLNFPSLDGDPCDYDLDCPPGTIWYPSNPAYQAMMTGVRYSRLTFAEVFAGIGRGGQDPRAMRVLCMNMEKKEPAAGVKYYPYRPKDPVISSLANLMDQANFRGPWDQARLWIYTDKATYEQVNERLVNGVGQSAYLMALADVAFAGGLDDKMLKDPKYVKPEFMLGSGAPSYARTWLMETLDAFHPKKAGEWLKGNAATMLQLVGPKADQDDNQHLADTLRRMTSFSAPEDREAALRFMSAAKAQIGMLKGKLGSGSDSLYSGRESEVALALALVKEGFLTQANDALAYVAEKGPGDSNKALAKQLLAGG
;
A
#
# COMPACT_ATOMS: atom_id res chain seq x y z
N MET A 1 -51.54 -16.69 21.03
CA MET A 1 -50.77 -15.57 21.61
C MET A 1 -49.27 -15.83 21.67
N LEU A 2 -48.77 -17.01 22.03
CA LEU A 2 -47.31 -17.31 22.05
C LEU A 2 -46.59 -17.15 20.70
N SER A 3 -47.19 -17.58 19.58
CA SER A 3 -46.65 -17.35 18.23
C SER A 3 -46.70 -15.87 17.79
N ALA A 4 -47.57 -15.06 18.39
CA ALA A 4 -47.65 -13.63 18.11
C ALA A 4 -46.58 -12.82 18.87
N ILE A 5 -46.07 -13.32 19.99
CA ILE A 5 -45.00 -12.66 20.77
C ILE A 5 -43.62 -13.04 20.22
N SER A 6 -43.42 -14.25 19.70
CA SER A 6 -42.27 -14.57 18.86
C SER A 6 -42.21 -13.67 17.62
N ALA A 7 -43.37 -13.27 17.08
CA ALA A 7 -43.44 -12.29 16.00
C ALA A 7 -43.26 -10.85 16.52
N LEU A 8 -43.86 -10.43 17.64
CA LEU A 8 -43.78 -9.05 18.14
C LEU A 8 -42.40 -8.67 18.68
N VAL A 9 -41.71 -9.59 19.37
CA VAL A 9 -40.31 -9.42 19.83
C VAL A 9 -39.33 -9.46 18.64
N LEU A 10 -39.75 -9.97 17.48
CA LEU A 10 -38.99 -9.95 16.22
C LEU A 10 -39.55 -8.96 15.18
N SER A 11 -40.54 -8.13 15.51
CA SER A 11 -41.15 -7.20 14.54
C SER A 11 -41.68 -5.93 15.19
N THR A 12 -40.76 -5.07 15.64
CA THR A 12 -40.90 -3.64 15.39
C THR A 12 -39.54 -3.07 15.00
N PRO A 13 -39.20 -3.04 13.69
CA PRO A 13 -38.11 -2.18 13.26
C PRO A 13 -38.55 -0.74 13.52
N LEU A 14 -37.80 -0.02 14.35
CA LEU A 14 -37.84 1.44 14.29
C LEU A 14 -37.20 1.82 12.95
N ILE A 15 -38.02 1.96 11.92
CA ILE A 15 -37.57 2.32 10.58
C ILE A 15 -37.25 3.82 10.60
N VAL A 16 -35.98 4.16 10.84
CA VAL A 16 -35.41 5.42 10.35
C VAL A 16 -34.98 5.17 8.92
N ARG A 17 -35.77 5.67 7.96
CA ARG A 17 -35.41 5.61 6.53
C ARG A 17 -34.38 6.68 6.22
N THR A 18 -33.13 6.27 6.03
CA THR A 18 -32.18 6.89 5.10
C THR A 18 -31.40 5.77 4.41
N GLU A 19 -31.29 5.84 3.08
CA GLU A 19 -30.74 4.79 2.23
C GLU A 19 -29.21 4.61 2.47
N ASN A 20 -28.74 3.36 2.40
CA ASN A 20 -27.35 2.86 2.57
C ASN A 20 -26.86 2.48 3.99
N THR A 21 -27.62 1.66 4.71
CA THR A 21 -27.09 0.86 5.83
C THR A 21 -27.47 -0.61 5.69
N VAL A 22 -26.50 -1.51 5.89
CA VAL A 22 -26.73 -2.94 6.15
C VAL A 22 -27.59 -3.04 7.43
N PRO A 23 -28.56 -3.96 7.51
CA PRO A 23 -29.30 -4.16 8.75
C PRO A 23 -28.35 -4.66 9.84
N ILE A 24 -28.00 -3.80 10.79
CA ILE A 24 -27.36 -4.22 12.03
C ILE A 24 -28.47 -4.76 12.94
N ALA A 25 -28.41 -6.05 13.26
CA ALA A 25 -29.14 -6.59 14.40
C ALA A 25 -28.30 -6.33 15.66
N VAL A 26 -28.53 -5.20 16.33
CA VAL A 26 -28.09 -5.04 17.72
C VAL A 26 -29.06 -5.84 18.57
N VAL A 27 -28.66 -7.03 19.03
CA VAL A 27 -29.41 -7.71 20.10
C VAL A 27 -28.94 -7.11 21.42
N SER A 28 -29.61 -6.04 21.86
CA SER A 28 -29.51 -5.64 23.26
C SER A 28 -30.19 -6.73 24.10
N LEU A 29 -29.57 -7.13 25.21
CA LEU A 29 -30.26 -7.92 26.22
C LEU A 29 -31.20 -7.00 27.01
N GLU A 30 -32.24 -6.50 26.34
CA GLU A 30 -33.32 -5.84 27.03
C GLU A 30 -34.15 -6.87 27.77
N THR A 31 -34.25 -6.66 29.07
CA THR A 31 -35.18 -7.38 29.93
C THR A 31 -36.58 -6.88 29.58
N ILE A 32 -37.31 -7.61 28.74
CA ILE A 32 -38.68 -7.23 28.40
C ILE A 32 -39.58 -7.64 29.57
N GLN A 33 -40.24 -6.66 30.18
CA GLN A 33 -41.29 -6.86 31.18
C GLN A 33 -42.65 -6.72 30.51
N GLU A 34 -43.43 -7.80 30.51
CA GLU A 34 -44.81 -7.79 29.99
C GLU A 34 -45.79 -8.18 31.09
N ASN A 35 -46.94 -7.50 31.10
CA ASN A 35 -48.07 -7.87 31.94
C ASN A 35 -48.92 -8.94 31.24
N ARG A 36 -48.88 -10.19 31.72
CA ARG A 36 -49.69 -11.28 31.17
C ARG A 36 -50.80 -11.71 32.13
N SER A 37 -51.98 -12.02 31.58
CA SER A 37 -52.98 -12.79 32.31
C SER A 37 -52.60 -14.27 32.26
N VAL A 38 -52.31 -14.87 33.40
CA VAL A 38 -52.11 -16.31 33.50
C VAL A 38 -53.49 -16.95 33.74
N GLU A 39 -53.87 -17.93 32.92
CA GLU A 39 -55.15 -18.64 33.07
C GLU A 39 -55.30 -19.16 34.51
N GLY A 40 -56.40 -18.77 35.18
CA GLY A 40 -56.68 -19.11 36.57
C GLY A 40 -56.27 -18.05 37.62
N VAL A 41 -55.61 -16.95 37.21
CA VAL A 41 -55.26 -15.83 38.11
C VAL A 41 -55.88 -14.54 37.59
N ALA A 42 -56.79 -13.93 38.35
CA ALA A 42 -57.54 -12.73 37.94
C ALA A 42 -56.73 -11.41 37.94
N ARG A 43 -55.40 -11.48 37.91
CA ARG A 43 -54.50 -10.32 37.91
C ARG A 43 -53.40 -10.47 36.87
N LEU A 44 -53.00 -9.34 36.29
CA LEU A 44 -51.83 -9.24 35.41
C LEU A 44 -50.56 -9.45 36.25
N LEU A 45 -49.65 -10.29 35.76
CA LEU A 45 -48.35 -10.54 36.37
C LEU A 45 -47.25 -9.99 35.48
N ASP A 46 -46.26 -9.33 36.08
CA ASP A 46 -45.04 -8.91 35.40
C ASP A 46 -44.18 -10.15 35.12
N VAL A 47 -44.07 -10.52 33.85
CA VAL A 47 -43.22 -11.61 33.36
C VAL A 47 -41.94 -11.00 32.80
N THR A 48 -40.80 -11.54 33.25
CA THR A 48 -39.48 -11.11 32.80
C THR A 48 -38.86 -12.14 31.86
N TYR A 49 -38.51 -11.71 30.65
CA TYR A 49 -37.80 -12.53 29.66
C TYR A 49 -36.30 -12.27 29.69
N LYS A 50 -35.50 -13.35 29.63
CA LYS A 50 -34.04 -13.30 29.54
C LYS A 50 -33.56 -14.20 28.41
N ALA A 51 -32.81 -13.62 27.48
CA ALA A 51 -32.05 -14.38 26.48
C ALA A 51 -30.62 -14.63 26.98
N GLU A 52 -30.06 -15.79 26.66
CA GLU A 52 -28.68 -16.14 26.96
C GLU A 52 -28.06 -16.78 25.73
N PHE A 53 -26.89 -16.27 25.33
CA PHE A 53 -26.07 -16.88 24.28
C PHE A 53 -25.16 -17.93 24.92
N ILE A 54 -25.10 -19.11 24.31
CA ILE A 54 -24.27 -20.21 24.80
C ILE A 54 -22.98 -20.16 23.99
N PRO A 55 -21.82 -19.79 24.58
CA PRO A 55 -20.55 -19.85 23.86
C PRO A 55 -20.28 -21.31 23.51
N GLN A 56 -20.09 -21.62 22.23
CA GLN A 56 -19.57 -22.94 21.88
C GLN A 56 -18.13 -23.04 22.37
N ALA A 57 -17.83 -24.12 23.09
CA ALA A 57 -16.46 -24.43 23.48
C ALA A 57 -15.63 -24.67 22.21
N VAL A 58 -14.73 -23.74 21.91
CA VAL A 58 -13.69 -23.96 20.90
C VAL A 58 -12.79 -25.08 21.46
N PRO A 59 -12.49 -26.15 20.71
CA PRO A 59 -11.62 -27.22 21.20
C PRO A 59 -10.28 -26.64 21.65
N ASP A 60 -9.81 -27.05 22.83
CA ASP A 60 -8.60 -26.56 23.51
C ASP A 60 -7.41 -26.39 22.55
N ALA A 61 -7.18 -25.17 22.07
CA ALA A 61 -5.92 -24.78 21.47
C ALA A 61 -4.96 -24.45 22.63
N GLY A 62 -3.95 -25.29 22.82
CA GLY A 62 -3.08 -25.30 24.00
C GLY A 62 -2.52 -23.94 24.42
N THR A 63 -2.58 -23.66 25.72
CA THR A 63 -2.00 -22.47 26.37
C THR A 63 -0.47 -22.46 26.33
N VAL A 64 0.13 -21.37 25.83
CA VAL A 64 1.57 -21.06 25.97
C VAL A 64 1.75 -19.90 26.96
N ASN A 65 2.52 -20.13 28.03
CA ASN A 65 2.86 -19.14 29.06
C ASN A 65 4.02 -18.24 28.60
N LEU A 66 3.87 -16.92 28.75
CA LEU A 66 4.96 -15.94 28.60
C LEU A 66 5.08 -15.12 29.90
N ARG A 67 6.24 -15.19 30.58
CA ARG A 67 6.63 -14.29 31.67
C ARG A 67 7.61 -13.26 31.12
N GLY A 68 7.29 -11.96 31.24
CA GLY A 68 8.28 -10.94 30.88
C GLY A 68 7.92 -9.46 30.97
N PHE A 69 6.66 -9.01 30.88
CA PHE A 69 6.24 -7.62 31.17
C PHE A 69 4.77 -7.62 31.61
N ARG A 70 4.40 -6.77 32.58
CA ARG A 70 3.02 -6.68 33.11
C ARG A 70 2.21 -5.60 32.39
N ASN A 71 1.28 -6.08 31.57
CA ASN A 71 -0.03 -5.54 31.17
C ASN A 71 -0.09 -4.29 30.25
N LEU A 72 -0.20 -4.55 28.95
CA LEU A 72 -0.91 -3.69 28.00
C LEU A 72 -2.39 -4.16 27.98
N ASN A 73 -3.34 -3.30 28.30
CA ASN A 73 -4.76 -3.67 28.35
C ASN A 73 -5.55 -2.96 27.25
N PHE A 74 -6.21 -3.75 26.40
CA PHE A 74 -7.17 -3.27 25.40
C PHE A 74 -8.59 -3.59 25.87
N ARG A 75 -9.55 -2.72 25.58
CA ARG A 75 -10.98 -2.97 25.83
C ARG A 75 -11.81 -2.57 24.60
N TYR A 76 -12.82 -3.38 24.33
CA TYR A 76 -13.89 -3.09 23.38
C TYR A 76 -15.16 -2.87 24.21
N ASN A 77 -15.76 -1.67 24.14
CA ASN A 77 -16.99 -1.28 24.85
C ASN A 77 -17.15 -1.89 26.26
N ASP A 78 -16.27 -1.43 27.18
CA ASP A 78 -16.39 -1.58 28.65
C ASP A 78 -16.47 -2.98 29.27
N SER A 79 -15.87 -4.01 28.66
CA SER A 79 -15.55 -5.27 29.38
C SER A 79 -14.15 -5.82 29.09
N PRO A 80 -13.43 -6.37 30.10
CA PRO A 80 -12.07 -6.87 29.93
C PRO A 80 -12.07 -8.29 29.35
N GLY A 81 -11.58 -8.43 28.10
CA GLY A 81 -11.31 -9.71 27.46
C GLY A 81 -10.11 -9.59 26.52
N LYS A 82 -9.20 -10.57 26.55
CA LYS A 82 -8.02 -10.63 25.67
C LYS A 82 -8.45 -10.98 24.25
N PHE A 83 -7.90 -10.27 23.26
CA PHE A 83 -8.05 -10.59 21.84
C PHE A 83 -6.68 -10.80 21.18
N GLU A 84 -6.58 -11.82 20.33
CA GLU A 84 -5.52 -11.98 19.33
C GLU A 84 -5.83 -11.13 18.10
N MET A 85 -4.81 -10.45 17.55
CA MET A 85 -4.96 -9.64 16.34
C MET A 85 -4.98 -10.50 15.07
N ARG A 86 -5.81 -10.12 14.10
CA ARG A 86 -5.66 -10.47 12.68
C ARG A 86 -5.50 -9.20 11.81
N PRO A 87 -4.93 -9.32 10.60
CA PRO A 87 -4.10 -8.29 9.97
C PRO A 87 -4.90 -7.19 9.25
N ALA A 88 -4.26 -6.01 9.16
CA ALA A 88 -4.58 -4.86 8.33
C ALA A 88 -6.02 -4.31 8.45
N LEU A 89 -6.24 -3.42 9.42
CA LEU A 89 -7.27 -2.40 9.29
C LEU A 89 -6.81 -1.40 8.22
N ASP A 90 -7.56 -1.34 7.12
CA ASP A 90 -7.41 -0.29 6.12
C ASP A 90 -7.72 1.07 6.76
N SER A 91 -6.85 2.06 6.53
CA SER A 91 -6.99 3.44 7.05
C SER A 91 -8.29 4.12 6.62
N SER A 92 -8.94 3.61 5.58
CA SER A 92 -10.25 4.07 5.08
C SER A 92 -11.44 3.72 5.99
N LEU A 93 -11.23 2.85 6.98
CA LEU A 93 -12.27 2.36 7.88
C LEU A 93 -12.25 3.05 9.25
N LEU A 94 -11.26 3.88 9.57
CA LEU A 94 -11.15 4.53 10.89
C LEU A 94 -11.82 5.91 10.88
N GLU A 95 -12.83 6.11 11.71
CA GLU A 95 -13.54 7.40 11.81
C GLU A 95 -12.83 8.35 12.80
N GLN A 96 -12.32 7.81 13.91
CA GLN A 96 -11.61 8.59 14.92
C GLN A 96 -10.63 7.71 15.72
N ILE A 97 -9.48 8.28 16.07
CA ILE A 97 -8.51 7.70 17.01
C ILE A 97 -8.33 8.69 18.16
N GLU A 98 -8.61 8.25 19.39
CA GLU A 98 -8.38 9.07 20.58
C GLU A 98 -7.33 8.42 21.49
N VAL A 99 -6.33 9.22 21.89
CA VAL A 99 -5.21 8.77 22.73
C VAL A 99 -5.22 9.57 24.03
N LEU A 100 -5.62 8.94 25.13
CA LEU A 100 -5.59 9.54 26.45
C LEU A 100 -4.34 9.05 27.20
N ARG A 101 -3.54 9.98 27.73
CA ARG A 101 -2.23 9.68 28.35
C ARG A 101 -2.23 10.06 29.83
N GLY A 102 -1.52 9.27 30.64
CA GLY A 102 -1.20 9.62 32.02
C GLY A 102 -2.41 9.72 32.95
N THR A 103 -2.46 10.78 33.76
CA THR A 103 -3.46 10.95 34.83
C THR A 103 -4.89 11.07 34.31
N GLN A 104 -5.07 11.56 33.08
CA GLN A 104 -6.39 11.67 32.43
C GLN A 104 -6.95 10.30 32.04
N ALA A 105 -6.09 9.35 31.64
CA ALA A 105 -6.49 7.96 31.40
C ALA A 105 -6.82 7.23 32.71
N LEU A 106 -6.05 7.52 33.77
CA LEU A 106 -6.27 6.97 35.10
C LEU A 106 -7.57 7.47 35.76
N SER A 107 -7.91 8.76 35.59
CA SER A 107 -9.13 9.36 36.16
C SER A 107 -10.39 8.89 35.45
N THR A 108 -10.33 8.68 34.14
CA THR A 108 -11.49 8.29 33.33
C THR A 108 -11.76 6.79 33.41
N TYR A 109 -10.71 5.95 33.53
CA TYR A 109 -10.85 4.49 33.40
C TYR A 109 -10.31 3.65 34.58
N GLY A 110 -9.81 4.28 35.64
CA GLY A 110 -9.45 3.62 36.90
C GLY A 110 -8.06 2.96 36.94
N GLY A 111 -7.78 2.28 38.07
CA GLY A 111 -6.42 1.93 38.54
C GLY A 111 -5.57 1.00 37.66
N SER A 112 -6.10 0.44 36.58
CA SER A 112 -5.36 -0.40 35.62
C SER A 112 -4.89 0.34 34.36
N ALA A 113 -5.16 1.65 34.26
CA ALA A 113 -4.88 2.49 33.10
C ALA A 113 -3.72 3.50 33.32
N SER A 114 -2.67 3.12 34.04
CA SER A 114 -1.58 4.02 34.46
C SER A 114 -0.56 4.42 33.37
N GLY A 115 -0.83 4.08 32.09
CA GLY A 115 0.05 4.38 30.95
C GLY A 115 -0.64 5.27 29.91
N ALA A 116 -1.34 4.63 28.98
CA ALA A 116 -2.19 5.29 27.98
C ALA A 116 -3.35 4.38 27.60
N VAL A 117 -4.47 4.97 27.17
CA VAL A 117 -5.64 4.26 26.64
C VAL A 117 -5.86 4.74 25.19
N LEU A 118 -6.05 3.79 24.27
CA LEU A 118 -6.32 4.02 22.86
C LEU A 118 -7.76 3.60 22.55
N ASN A 119 -8.54 4.48 21.95
CA ASN A 119 -9.92 4.21 21.55
C ASN A 119 -10.07 4.39 20.02
N LEU A 120 -10.75 3.45 19.35
CA LEU A 120 -10.87 3.39 17.87
C LEU A 120 -12.34 3.22 17.44
N ALA A 121 -12.80 4.00 16.45
CA ALA A 121 -14.12 3.88 15.82
C ALA A 121 -14.01 3.46 14.33
N ILE A 122 -14.88 2.54 13.84
CA ILE A 122 -14.73 1.87 12.52
C ILE A 122 -16.02 1.92 11.65
N ARG A 123 -15.91 2.08 10.31
CA ARG A 123 -17.00 2.11 9.29
C ARG A 123 -17.31 0.73 8.65
N ASP A 124 -18.58 0.42 8.37
CA ASP A 124 -19.04 -0.87 7.76
C ASP A 124 -18.96 -0.89 6.22
N THR A 125 -18.33 -1.90 5.61
CA THR A 125 -18.49 -2.22 4.17
C THR A 125 -18.52 -3.72 3.87
N TYR A 126 -19.61 -4.20 3.26
CA TYR A 126 -19.66 -5.43 2.47
C TYR A 126 -20.61 -5.26 1.27
N SER A 127 -20.08 -4.88 0.11
CA SER A 127 -20.82 -4.96 -1.17
C SER A 127 -19.91 -4.83 -2.40
N ALA A 128 -18.87 -5.68 -2.53
CA ALA A 128 -18.36 -6.16 -3.83
C ALA A 128 -17.12 -7.04 -3.65
N VAL A 129 -17.27 -8.36 -3.78
CA VAL A 129 -16.16 -9.21 -4.22
C VAL A 129 -16.68 -10.09 -5.35
N PRO A 130 -16.25 -9.89 -6.61
CA PRO A 130 -16.45 -10.85 -7.67
C PRO A 130 -15.69 -12.15 -7.37
N ARG A 131 -16.37 -13.28 -7.54
CA ARG A 131 -15.77 -14.62 -7.51
C ARG A 131 -14.75 -14.72 -8.64
N GLY A 132 -13.52 -15.11 -8.31
CA GLY A 132 -12.56 -15.63 -9.27
C GLY A 132 -11.23 -14.91 -9.30
N THR A 133 -10.42 -15.08 -8.26
CA THR A 133 -8.97 -15.23 -8.41
C THR A 133 -8.46 -16.09 -7.25
N ASN A 134 -7.93 -17.27 -7.58
CA ASN A 134 -7.03 -17.97 -6.69
C ASN A 134 -5.79 -17.10 -6.53
N MET A 135 -5.54 -16.59 -5.33
CA MET A 135 -4.23 -16.38 -4.69
C MET A 135 -4.39 -15.35 -3.56
N PHE A 136 -4.28 -15.80 -2.31
CA PHE A 136 -3.95 -14.92 -1.19
C PHE A 136 -2.62 -15.38 -0.58
N LYS A 137 -1.73 -14.41 -0.33
CA LYS A 137 -0.36 -14.56 0.21
C LYS A 137 -0.36 -14.54 1.76
N PRO A 138 0.72 -15.04 2.40
CA PRO A 138 0.71 -15.59 3.76
C PRO A 138 0.66 -14.56 4.91
N ILE A 139 0.26 -15.05 6.09
CA ILE A 139 0.30 -14.37 7.39
C ILE A 139 1.71 -14.45 7.97
N SER A 140 2.21 -13.34 8.55
CA SER A 140 3.48 -13.25 9.27
C SER A 140 3.27 -13.48 10.77
N VAL A 141 4.13 -14.30 11.39
CA VAL A 141 4.15 -14.62 12.83
C VAL A 141 5.33 -13.88 13.48
N ASP A 142 5.20 -13.56 14.77
CA ASP A 142 6.18 -12.85 15.60
C ASP A 142 7.61 -13.44 15.46
N PRO A 143 8.59 -12.65 14.95
CA PRO A 143 9.93 -13.12 14.65
C PRO A 143 10.81 -13.40 15.88
N LEU A 144 10.37 -13.09 17.11
CA LEU A 144 11.23 -13.27 18.29
C LEU A 144 10.87 -14.49 19.14
N GLN A 145 9.71 -15.10 18.93
CA GLN A 145 9.27 -16.23 19.77
C GLN A 145 9.88 -17.58 19.35
N PHE A 146 10.40 -17.69 18.12
CA PHE A 146 10.87 -18.97 17.55
C PHE A 146 12.32 -18.92 17.02
N ALA A 147 13.06 -17.85 17.29
CA ALA A 147 14.48 -17.77 16.94
C ALA A 147 15.31 -18.75 17.80
N GLN A 148 15.95 -19.74 17.19
CA GLN A 148 17.06 -20.46 17.79
C GLN A 148 18.38 -19.97 17.17
N GLN A 149 19.50 -20.01 17.90
CA GLN A 149 20.80 -19.74 17.27
C GLN A 149 21.02 -20.75 16.14
N GLY A 150 21.22 -20.29 14.91
CA GLY A 150 21.53 -21.17 13.79
C GLY A 150 20.31 -21.66 12.97
N GLY A 151 19.16 -20.95 12.96
CA GLY A 151 18.04 -21.25 12.06
C GLY A 151 16.64 -20.87 12.56
N TRP A 152 15.61 -21.23 11.79
CA TRP A 152 14.18 -20.97 12.10
C TRP A 152 13.33 -22.22 11.89
N ASN A 153 12.25 -22.38 12.66
CA ASN A 153 11.30 -23.47 12.47
C ASN A 153 10.15 -23.03 11.54
N ARG A 154 9.92 -23.78 10.45
CA ARG A 154 8.75 -23.60 9.58
C ARG A 154 7.68 -24.60 9.98
N GLN A 155 6.46 -24.10 10.22
CA GLN A 155 5.29 -24.91 10.52
C GLN A 155 4.20 -24.67 9.48
N GLU A 156 3.66 -25.74 8.92
CA GLU A 156 2.54 -25.71 7.98
C GLU A 156 1.29 -26.30 8.64
N TYR A 157 0.15 -25.64 8.47
CA TYR A 157 -1.13 -26.06 9.02
C TYR A 157 -2.11 -26.40 7.90
N SER A 158 -2.85 -27.49 8.07
CA SER A 158 -4.06 -27.74 7.26
C SER A 158 -5.20 -26.89 7.79
N PHE A 159 -6.09 -26.42 6.92
CA PHE A 159 -7.25 -25.61 7.31
C PHE A 159 -8.55 -26.28 6.87
N ASN A 160 -9.54 -26.32 7.77
CA ASN A 160 -10.92 -26.70 7.45
C ASN A 160 -11.82 -25.48 7.44
N LYS A 161 -12.84 -25.52 6.58
CA LYS A 161 -13.87 -24.51 6.53
C LYS A 161 -14.98 -24.86 7.51
N GLU A 162 -14.98 -24.21 8.66
CA GLU A 162 -15.99 -24.42 9.69
C GLU A 162 -17.15 -23.45 9.54
N LYS A 163 -18.38 -23.94 9.73
CA LYS A 163 -19.57 -23.10 9.81
C LYS A 163 -19.67 -22.56 11.22
N LEU A 164 -19.64 -21.25 11.35
CA LEU A 164 -19.84 -20.61 12.65
C LEU A 164 -21.34 -20.46 12.89
N SER A 165 -21.83 -20.89 14.04
CA SER A 165 -23.20 -20.67 14.48
C SER A 165 -23.23 -20.20 15.92
N LEU A 166 -24.21 -19.35 16.24
CA LEU A 166 -24.43 -18.83 17.58
C LEU A 166 -25.72 -19.44 18.13
N ASP A 167 -25.57 -20.28 19.14
CA ASP A 167 -26.70 -20.89 19.82
C ASP A 167 -27.27 -19.93 20.87
N TYR A 168 -28.60 -19.84 20.93
CA TYR A 168 -29.31 -19.01 21.88
C TYR A 168 -30.36 -19.81 22.64
N LYS A 169 -30.65 -19.34 23.86
CA LYS A 169 -31.73 -19.84 24.70
C LYS A 169 -32.51 -18.65 25.26
N ILE A 170 -33.82 -18.72 25.23
CA ILE A 170 -34.68 -17.74 25.89
C ILE A 170 -35.34 -18.42 27.10
N SER A 171 -35.57 -17.65 28.16
CA SER A 171 -36.27 -18.14 29.34
C SER A 171 -37.20 -17.06 29.89
N ALA A 172 -38.35 -17.48 30.39
CA ALA A 172 -39.31 -16.59 31.02
C ALA A 172 -39.33 -16.90 32.53
N SER A 173 -39.44 -15.87 33.35
CA SER A 173 -39.61 -16.04 34.79
C SER A 173 -40.63 -15.05 35.33
N TYR A 174 -41.40 -15.48 36.32
CA TYR A 174 -42.37 -14.62 37.01
C TYR A 174 -42.51 -15.04 38.47
N SER A 175 -42.93 -14.10 39.33
CA SER A 175 -43.14 -14.35 40.75
C SER A 175 -44.60 -14.12 41.12
N TYR A 176 -45.20 -15.06 41.83
CA TYR A 176 -46.58 -14.95 42.32
C TYR A 176 -46.71 -15.59 43.71
N GLY A 177 -47.40 -14.90 44.63
CA GLY A 177 -47.60 -15.39 46.00
C GLY A 177 -46.31 -15.63 46.79
N GLY A 178 -45.23 -14.88 46.50
CA GLY A 178 -43.92 -15.04 47.15
C GLY A 178 -43.07 -16.21 46.65
N LYS A 179 -43.51 -16.93 45.61
CA LYS A 179 -42.75 -18.00 44.95
C LYS A 179 -42.36 -17.58 43.52
N SER A 180 -41.14 -17.93 43.12
CA SER A 180 -40.64 -17.68 41.77
C SER A 180 -40.84 -18.92 40.90
N TYR A 181 -41.31 -18.71 39.67
CA TYR A 181 -41.54 -19.75 38.67
C TYR A 181 -40.70 -19.44 37.43
N GLN A 182 -40.08 -20.46 36.85
CA GLN A 182 -39.40 -20.38 35.56
C GLN A 182 -40.15 -21.21 34.54
N ASP A 183 -40.46 -20.61 33.39
CA ASP A 183 -41.09 -21.27 32.26
C ASP A 183 -40.11 -21.25 31.08
N TYR A 184 -39.87 -22.41 30.48
CA TYR A 184 -38.83 -22.55 29.45
C TYR A 184 -39.40 -22.12 28.09
N VAL A 185 -38.77 -21.15 27.43
CA VAL A 185 -39.24 -20.69 26.13
C VAL A 185 -38.08 -20.61 25.14
N ASP A 186 -38.02 -21.62 24.28
CA ASP A 186 -37.31 -21.68 23.01
C ASP A 186 -35.76 -21.67 23.04
N LYS A 187 -35.20 -22.45 22.11
CA LYS A 187 -33.76 -22.52 21.85
C LYS A 187 -33.53 -22.64 20.35
N GLY A 188 -32.52 -21.94 19.84
CA GLY A 188 -32.21 -21.96 18.42
C GLY A 188 -30.74 -21.67 18.15
N SER A 189 -30.40 -21.63 16.86
CA SER A 189 -29.05 -21.36 16.39
C SER A 189 -29.10 -20.45 15.18
N ILE A 190 -28.24 -19.42 15.17
CA ILE A 190 -28.12 -18.47 14.06
C ILE A 190 -26.80 -18.72 13.36
N GLY A 191 -26.84 -19.00 12.05
CA GLY A 191 -25.62 -19.16 11.25
C GLY A 191 -24.92 -17.81 11.02
N LEU A 192 -23.63 -17.74 11.36
CA LEU A 192 -22.79 -16.53 11.26
C LEU A 192 -21.82 -16.56 10.06
N GLY A 193 -21.93 -17.56 9.19
CA GLY A 193 -21.09 -17.71 8.01
C GLY A 193 -20.04 -18.82 8.16
N GLN A 194 -18.96 -18.73 7.38
CA GLN A 194 -17.91 -19.76 7.33
C GLN A 194 -16.53 -19.14 7.53
N ILE A 195 -15.71 -19.75 8.38
CA ILE A 195 -14.32 -19.37 8.59
C ILE A 195 -13.38 -20.55 8.28
N TRP A 196 -12.15 -20.25 7.88
CA TRP A 196 -11.10 -21.27 7.74
C TRP A 196 -10.32 -21.36 9.06
N MET A 197 -10.36 -22.52 9.71
CA MET A 197 -9.66 -22.79 10.97
C MET A 197 -8.55 -23.83 10.75
N PRO A 198 -7.35 -23.63 11.34
CA PRO A 198 -6.30 -24.64 11.29
C PRO A 198 -6.76 -25.90 12.04
N VAL A 199 -6.39 -27.07 11.53
CA VAL A 199 -6.85 -28.37 12.00
C VAL A 199 -5.65 -29.12 12.57
N GLY A 200 -5.67 -29.36 13.88
CA GLY A 200 -4.66 -30.18 14.56
C GLY A 200 -3.29 -29.52 14.72
N GLU A 201 -2.30 -30.35 15.07
CA GLU A 201 -0.89 -29.96 15.07
C GLU A 201 -0.37 -29.69 13.63
N PRO A 202 0.73 -28.94 13.46
CA PRO A 202 1.29 -28.67 12.14
C PRO A 202 1.45 -29.97 11.35
N THR A 203 0.89 -30.03 10.14
CA THR A 203 1.02 -31.21 9.28
C THR A 203 2.47 -31.45 8.86
N MET A 204 3.28 -30.40 8.90
CA MET A 204 4.71 -30.49 8.74
C MET A 204 5.39 -29.44 9.62
N SER A 205 6.37 -29.87 10.42
CA SER A 205 7.29 -28.98 11.13
C SER A 205 8.69 -29.31 10.64
N SER A 206 9.35 -28.35 9.99
CA SER A 206 10.72 -28.51 9.51
C SER A 206 11.62 -27.45 10.12
N PHE A 207 12.74 -27.92 10.69
CA PHE A 207 13.83 -27.04 11.10
C PHE A 207 14.56 -26.57 9.84
N VAL A 208 14.62 -25.26 9.64
CA VAL A 208 15.40 -24.61 8.59
C VAL A 208 16.71 -24.16 9.23
N PRO A 209 17.82 -24.90 9.07
CA PRO A 209 19.12 -24.49 9.61
C PRO A 209 19.59 -23.20 8.94
N ASP A 210 20.39 -22.41 9.65
CA ASP A 210 21.27 -21.39 9.07
C ASP A 210 22.32 -22.13 8.22
N GLY A 211 21.95 -22.44 6.97
CA GLY A 211 22.76 -23.12 5.96
C GLY A 211 22.42 -24.62 5.82
N LYS A 212 22.24 -25.24 4.65
CA LYS A 212 22.69 -24.92 3.29
C LYS A 212 22.24 -23.55 2.82
N PRO A 213 23.13 -22.76 2.18
CA PRO A 213 22.80 -21.43 1.73
C PRO A 213 21.59 -21.58 0.81
N ASN A 214 20.44 -21.14 1.30
CA ASN A 214 19.32 -21.00 0.40
C ASN A 214 19.77 -19.95 -0.62
N LYS A 215 19.76 -20.28 -1.92
CA LYS A 215 19.97 -19.28 -2.97
C LYS A 215 19.02 -18.09 -2.77
N ASP A 216 17.88 -18.31 -2.09
CA ASP A 216 16.94 -17.27 -1.69
C ASP A 216 17.44 -16.26 -0.64
N LEU A 217 18.51 -16.53 0.11
CA LEU A 217 19.11 -15.53 1.03
C LEU A 217 20.12 -14.62 0.32
N GLN A 218 20.78 -15.09 -0.74
CA GLN A 218 21.59 -14.25 -1.63
C GLN A 218 20.72 -13.20 -2.33
N HIS A 219 19.51 -13.63 -2.69
CA HIS A 219 18.52 -12.86 -3.43
C HIS A 219 18.08 -11.54 -2.78
N GLY A 220 18.19 -11.40 -1.46
CA GLY A 220 17.80 -10.19 -0.73
C GLY A 220 18.95 -9.27 -0.32
N LEU A 221 20.17 -9.79 -0.19
CA LEU A 221 21.31 -9.06 0.36
C LEU A 221 22.44 -8.79 -0.65
N GLY A 222 22.47 -9.56 -1.74
CA GLY A 222 23.55 -9.57 -2.72
C GLY A 222 24.85 -10.12 -2.15
N GLY A 223 25.68 -10.68 -3.02
CA GLY A 223 26.96 -11.21 -2.58
C GLY A 223 27.76 -11.90 -3.67
N ILE A 224 28.94 -12.32 -3.27
CA ILE A 224 29.83 -13.14 -4.07
C ILE A 224 30.01 -14.49 -3.39
N TRP A 225 29.97 -15.54 -4.19
CA TRP A 225 30.43 -16.86 -3.81
C TRP A 225 31.65 -17.22 -4.65
N VAL A 226 32.68 -17.71 -3.99
CA VAL A 226 33.96 -18.07 -4.64
C VAL A 226 34.27 -19.52 -4.28
N GLN A 227 34.56 -20.33 -5.30
CA GLN A 227 34.94 -21.72 -5.16
C GLN A 227 36.18 -21.99 -6.02
N PRO A 228 37.32 -22.40 -5.45
CA PRO A 228 38.45 -22.87 -6.24
C PRO A 228 38.05 -24.07 -7.11
N GLN A 229 38.53 -24.10 -8.35
CA GLN A 229 38.29 -25.21 -9.26
C GLN A 229 38.78 -26.53 -8.63
N ASN A 230 37.99 -27.58 -8.81
CA ASN A 230 38.26 -28.94 -8.29
C ASN A 230 38.24 -29.04 -6.75
N THR A 231 37.59 -28.11 -6.04
CA THR A 231 37.35 -28.21 -4.60
C THR A 231 35.87 -28.10 -4.29
N GLU A 232 35.39 -28.77 -3.23
CA GLU A 232 34.02 -28.58 -2.74
C GLU A 232 33.90 -27.40 -1.77
N LEU A 233 35.01 -26.75 -1.44
CA LEU A 233 35.10 -25.71 -0.44
C LEU A 233 35.03 -24.33 -1.09
N GLY A 234 33.88 -23.68 -0.99
CA GLY A 234 33.72 -22.26 -1.33
C GLY A 234 33.56 -21.39 -0.09
N PHE A 235 33.69 -20.07 -0.25
CA PHE A 235 33.23 -19.11 0.75
C PHE A 235 32.23 -18.14 0.14
N GLN A 236 31.38 -17.59 1.00
CA GLN A 236 30.39 -16.58 0.64
C GLN A 236 30.71 -15.28 1.37
N ALA A 237 30.57 -14.16 0.66
CA ALA A 237 30.62 -12.83 1.25
C ALA A 237 29.42 -12.01 0.77
N PHE A 238 28.70 -11.42 1.73
CA PHE A 238 27.63 -10.46 1.46
C PHE A 238 28.21 -9.09 1.13
N PHE A 239 27.49 -8.33 0.30
CA PHE A 239 27.89 -6.96 0.02
C PHE A 239 27.80 -6.08 1.27
N PRO A 240 28.81 -5.22 1.52
CA PRO A 240 28.78 -4.30 2.65
C PRO A 240 27.63 -3.30 2.52
N PRO A 241 27.00 -2.90 3.64
CA PRO A 241 25.88 -1.98 3.59
C PRO A 241 26.34 -0.52 3.44
N LEU A 242 25.63 0.25 2.62
CA LEU A 242 25.91 1.66 2.34
C LEU A 242 24.69 2.54 2.59
N THR A 243 24.86 3.68 3.29
CA THR A 243 23.82 4.71 3.40
C THR A 243 23.89 5.71 2.24
N LEU A 244 22.77 6.34 1.90
CA LEU A 244 22.71 7.36 0.84
C LEU A 244 23.71 8.51 1.08
N GLY A 245 23.87 8.96 2.33
CA GLY A 245 24.86 9.99 2.67
C GLY A 245 26.32 9.60 2.41
N GLN A 246 26.64 8.31 2.42
CA GLN A 246 27.97 7.79 2.10
C GLN A 246 28.23 7.70 0.59
N ILE A 247 27.21 7.92 -0.25
CA ILE A 247 27.35 7.83 -1.71
C ILE A 247 28.22 8.97 -2.28
N THR A 248 28.57 9.97 -1.46
CA THR A 248 29.36 11.13 -1.87
C THR A 248 30.88 10.94 -1.73
N SER A 249 31.38 10.02 -0.90
CA SER A 249 32.80 9.83 -0.57
C SER A 249 33.50 8.68 -1.32
N GLY A 250 34.60 8.96 -2.02
CA GLY A 250 35.36 7.97 -2.82
C GLY A 250 35.75 6.72 -2.05
N LYS A 251 35.65 5.53 -2.68
CA LYS A 251 36.09 4.27 -2.09
C LYS A 251 37.34 3.76 -2.77
N THR A 252 38.32 3.37 -1.98
CA THR A 252 39.50 2.66 -2.48
C THR A 252 39.26 1.16 -2.44
N PRO A 253 39.98 0.35 -3.24
CA PRO A 253 39.93 -1.11 -3.13
C PRO A 253 40.19 -1.59 -1.69
N GLN A 254 41.18 -0.99 -1.03
CA GLN A 254 41.50 -1.24 0.38
C GLN A 254 40.29 -0.98 1.28
N GLY A 255 39.63 0.18 1.11
CA GLY A 255 38.44 0.54 1.87
C GLY A 255 37.29 -0.43 1.66
N TYR A 256 37.10 -0.92 0.43
CA TYR A 256 36.08 -1.92 0.14
C TYR A 256 36.36 -3.25 0.86
N VAL A 257 37.61 -3.73 0.87
CA VAL A 257 37.97 -4.96 1.60
C VAL A 257 37.70 -4.81 3.10
N THR A 258 38.07 -3.67 3.69
CA THR A 258 37.76 -3.36 5.09
C THR A 258 36.25 -3.33 5.36
N ASP A 259 35.46 -2.78 4.43
CA ASP A 259 34.00 -2.75 4.55
C ASP A 259 33.39 -4.18 4.47
N VAL A 260 33.90 -5.04 3.58
CA VAL A 260 33.51 -6.46 3.46
C VAL A 260 33.84 -7.23 4.73
N GLU A 261 35.06 -7.06 5.27
CA GLU A 261 35.49 -7.68 6.52
C GLU A 261 34.59 -7.26 7.68
N LYS A 262 34.26 -5.97 7.78
CA LYS A 262 33.34 -5.45 8.79
C LYS A 262 31.93 -6.02 8.65
N ALA A 263 31.45 -6.21 7.43
CA ALA A 263 30.09 -6.69 7.16
C ALA A 263 29.92 -8.20 7.37
N ASN A 264 30.98 -8.98 7.15
CA ASN A 264 30.94 -10.45 7.17
C ASN A 264 31.74 -11.08 8.31
N GLY A 265 32.46 -10.27 9.09
CA GLY A 265 33.39 -10.70 10.12
C GLY A 265 34.74 -11.19 9.55
N GLU A 266 35.70 -11.38 10.46
CA GLU A 266 37.06 -11.86 10.11
C GLU A 266 37.08 -13.22 9.41
N MET A 267 36.00 -14.01 9.53
CA MET A 267 35.92 -15.36 8.98
C MET A 267 36.05 -15.37 7.45
N VAL A 268 35.48 -14.38 6.74
CA VAL A 268 35.60 -14.31 5.27
C VAL A 268 37.05 -14.10 4.85
N VAL A 269 37.76 -13.18 5.51
CA VAL A 269 39.19 -12.93 5.24
C VAL A 269 40.03 -14.16 5.57
N LYS A 270 39.76 -14.82 6.70
CA LYS A 270 40.43 -16.08 7.09
C LYS A 270 40.15 -17.20 6.09
N SER A 271 38.94 -17.30 5.55
CA SER A 271 38.59 -18.28 4.52
C SER A 271 39.30 -18.00 3.20
N MET A 272 39.37 -16.74 2.77
CA MET A 272 40.15 -16.35 1.59
C MET A 272 41.64 -16.69 1.74
N GLN A 273 42.21 -16.44 2.92
CA GLN A 273 43.59 -16.82 3.24
C GLN A 273 43.80 -18.34 3.20
N LYS A 274 42.83 -19.13 3.70
CA LYS A 274 42.87 -20.60 3.59
C LYS A 274 42.81 -21.10 2.14
N LEU A 275 42.19 -20.34 1.25
CA LEU A 275 42.20 -20.59 -0.19
C LEU A 275 43.49 -20.15 -0.88
N GLY A 276 44.49 -19.69 -0.12
CA GLY A 276 45.82 -19.33 -0.63
C GLY A 276 45.95 -17.87 -1.07
N TYR A 277 44.95 -17.02 -0.83
CA TYR A 277 45.03 -15.60 -1.16
C TYR A 277 45.64 -14.79 -0.01
N SER A 278 46.79 -14.16 -0.24
CA SER A 278 47.26 -13.08 0.64
C SER A 278 46.40 -11.82 0.48
N PHE A 279 46.40 -10.96 1.50
CA PHE A 279 45.64 -9.71 1.46
C PHE A 279 46.01 -8.81 0.25
N PRO A 280 47.29 -8.62 -0.12
CA PRO A 280 47.64 -7.93 -1.37
C PRO A 280 47.13 -8.63 -2.64
N GLN A 281 47.15 -9.97 -2.69
CA GLN A 281 46.60 -10.73 -3.82
C GLN A 281 45.08 -10.58 -3.92
N MET A 282 44.36 -10.50 -2.79
CA MET A 282 42.92 -10.23 -2.78
C MET A 282 42.60 -8.86 -3.36
N ILE A 283 43.37 -7.83 -3.00
CA ILE A 283 43.18 -6.48 -3.53
C ILE A 283 43.43 -6.45 -5.03
N ALA A 284 44.53 -7.08 -5.47
CA ALA A 284 44.86 -7.18 -6.90
C ALA A 284 43.76 -7.92 -7.66
N ALA A 285 43.25 -9.03 -7.13
CA ALA A 285 42.13 -9.77 -7.71
C ALA A 285 40.87 -8.89 -7.80
N LEU A 286 40.48 -8.20 -6.73
CA LEU A 286 39.33 -7.30 -6.75
C LEU A 286 39.47 -6.15 -7.74
N GLN A 287 40.68 -5.62 -7.94
CA GLN A 287 40.94 -4.60 -8.96
C GLN A 287 40.79 -5.15 -10.38
N THR A 288 41.28 -6.37 -10.60
CA THR A 288 41.18 -7.06 -11.89
C THR A 288 39.73 -7.43 -12.20
N LEU A 289 38.95 -7.87 -11.21
CA LEU A 289 37.58 -8.36 -11.33
C LEU A 289 36.52 -7.25 -11.30
N ALA A 290 36.84 -6.06 -10.76
CA ALA A 290 35.89 -4.98 -10.64
C ALA A 290 35.43 -4.50 -12.03
N PRO A 291 34.11 -4.39 -12.26
CA PRO A 291 33.58 -3.91 -13.54
C PRO A 291 33.96 -2.46 -13.78
N GLU A 292 34.04 -2.10 -15.06
CA GLU A 292 34.30 -0.74 -15.53
C GLU A 292 33.03 -0.13 -16.13
N GLY A 293 32.79 1.14 -15.82
CA GLY A 293 31.70 1.89 -16.45
C GLY A 293 32.17 2.49 -17.77
N THR A 294 31.46 2.26 -18.86
CA THR A 294 31.75 2.93 -20.15
C THR A 294 30.73 3.99 -20.51
N ASP A 295 29.56 3.92 -19.91
CA ASP A 295 28.44 4.84 -20.10
C ASP A 295 27.53 4.82 -18.87
N MET A 296 26.51 5.68 -18.84
CA MET A 296 25.58 5.82 -17.73
C MET A 296 24.69 4.60 -17.46
N ASN A 297 24.60 3.66 -18.39
CA ASN A 297 23.64 2.57 -18.38
C ASN A 297 24.29 1.19 -18.24
N ARG A 298 25.63 1.09 -18.29
CA ARG A 298 26.32 -0.19 -18.37
C ARG A 298 27.58 -0.25 -17.51
N LEU A 299 27.70 -1.38 -16.82
CA LEU A 299 28.94 -1.87 -16.26
C LEU A 299 29.42 -3.06 -17.07
N ASN A 300 30.69 -3.03 -17.50
CA ASN A 300 31.33 -4.13 -18.19
C ASN A 300 32.25 -4.89 -17.23
N PHE A 301 31.98 -6.17 -17.07
CA PHE A 301 32.80 -7.10 -16.32
C PHE A 301 34.01 -7.54 -17.16
N PRO A 302 35.18 -7.64 -16.53
CA PRO A 302 36.40 -8.12 -17.19
C PRO A 302 36.29 -9.60 -17.58
N SER A 303 37.10 -10.05 -18.53
CA SER A 303 37.20 -11.48 -18.86
C SER A 303 37.77 -12.25 -17.68
N LEU A 304 37.12 -13.36 -17.32
CA LEU A 304 37.57 -14.28 -16.26
C LEU A 304 38.35 -15.48 -16.80
N ASP A 305 38.77 -15.41 -18.07
CA ASP A 305 39.45 -16.52 -18.74
C ASP A 305 40.79 -16.83 -18.04
N GLY A 306 40.94 -18.07 -17.57
CA GLY A 306 42.16 -18.55 -16.91
C GLY A 306 42.23 -18.32 -15.40
N ASP A 307 41.15 -17.86 -14.76
CA ASP A 307 41.09 -17.77 -13.30
C ASP A 307 40.98 -19.18 -12.67
N PRO A 308 41.79 -19.53 -11.64
CA PRO A 308 41.72 -20.83 -10.95
C PRO A 308 40.45 -21.04 -10.11
N CYS A 309 39.56 -20.05 -10.02
CA CYS A 309 38.32 -20.13 -9.24
C CYS A 309 37.06 -19.96 -10.09
N ASP A 310 36.01 -20.67 -9.70
CA ASP A 310 34.63 -20.44 -10.11
C ASP A 310 34.01 -19.37 -9.20
N TYR A 311 33.30 -18.41 -9.80
CA TYR A 311 32.63 -17.32 -9.10
C TYR A 311 31.14 -17.35 -9.42
N ASP A 312 30.29 -17.11 -8.42
CA ASP A 312 28.88 -16.78 -8.61
C ASP A 312 28.62 -15.41 -7.97
N LEU A 313 28.10 -14.50 -8.78
CA LEU A 313 27.80 -13.12 -8.39
C LEU A 313 26.29 -12.93 -8.46
N ASP A 314 25.65 -12.71 -7.30
CA ASP A 314 24.24 -12.33 -7.23
C ASP A 314 24.14 -10.84 -6.92
N CYS A 315 23.72 -10.06 -7.92
CA CYS A 315 23.48 -8.63 -7.81
C CYS A 315 21.97 -8.39 -7.89
N PRO A 316 21.26 -8.42 -6.74
CA PRO A 316 19.84 -8.14 -6.74
C PRO A 316 19.56 -6.68 -7.15
N PRO A 317 18.31 -6.39 -7.55
CA PRO A 317 17.87 -5.02 -7.77
C PRO A 317 18.19 -4.15 -6.55
N GLY A 318 18.75 -2.97 -6.79
CA GLY A 318 19.13 -2.02 -5.75
C GLY A 318 20.61 -2.09 -5.36
N THR A 319 21.37 -3.10 -5.82
CA THR A 319 22.82 -3.17 -5.61
C THR A 319 23.49 -1.88 -6.07
N ILE A 320 24.20 -1.20 -5.17
CA ILE A 320 24.89 0.07 -5.44
C ILE A 320 26.33 -0.24 -5.85
N TRP A 321 26.74 0.28 -7.00
CA TRP A 321 28.07 0.21 -7.55
C TRP A 321 28.81 1.51 -7.28
N TYR A 322 29.79 1.43 -6.40
CA TYR A 322 30.53 2.57 -5.92
C TYR A 322 31.85 2.75 -6.67
N PRO A 323 32.14 3.93 -7.25
CA PRO A 323 33.34 4.12 -8.05
C PRO A 323 34.60 4.22 -7.20
N SER A 324 35.69 3.70 -7.77
CA SER A 324 37.06 3.89 -7.29
C SER A 324 37.50 5.36 -7.28
N ASN A 325 36.91 6.19 -8.15
CA ASN A 325 37.16 7.62 -8.23
C ASN A 325 35.91 8.43 -7.81
N PRO A 326 35.97 9.25 -6.75
CA PRO A 326 34.82 10.00 -6.23
C PRO A 326 34.20 11.01 -7.19
N ALA A 327 34.94 11.44 -8.23
CA ALA A 327 34.46 12.39 -9.22
C ALA A 327 33.36 11.80 -10.12
N TYR A 328 33.25 10.47 -10.16
CA TYR A 328 32.30 9.74 -10.99
C TYR A 328 31.04 9.36 -10.20
N GLN A 329 29.91 9.22 -10.88
CA GLN A 329 28.65 8.85 -10.23
C GLN A 329 28.70 7.41 -9.73
N ALA A 330 28.10 7.14 -8.57
CA ALA A 330 27.70 5.79 -8.20
C ALA A 330 26.55 5.33 -9.08
N MET A 331 26.40 4.02 -9.23
CA MET A 331 25.34 3.43 -10.04
C MET A 331 24.54 2.40 -9.25
N MET A 332 23.36 2.06 -9.73
CA MET A 332 22.45 1.10 -9.11
C MET A 332 22.04 0.05 -10.13
N THR A 333 22.09 -1.22 -9.75
CA THR A 333 21.49 -2.31 -10.52
C THR A 333 19.97 -2.14 -10.48
N GLY A 334 19.36 -1.74 -11.60
CA GLY A 334 17.91 -1.57 -11.70
C GLY A 334 17.14 -2.87 -11.98
N VAL A 335 17.84 -3.92 -12.38
CA VAL A 335 17.28 -5.22 -12.77
C VAL A 335 18.20 -6.30 -12.23
N ARG A 336 17.63 -7.37 -11.67
CA ARG A 336 18.41 -8.50 -11.19
C ARG A 336 19.40 -8.95 -12.26
N TYR A 337 20.65 -8.96 -11.87
CA TYR A 337 21.72 -9.57 -12.63
C TYR A 337 22.14 -10.82 -11.88
N SER A 338 21.43 -11.92 -12.17
CA SER A 338 21.76 -13.24 -11.69
C SER A 338 22.52 -13.97 -12.79
N ARG A 339 23.73 -14.43 -12.44
CA ARG A 339 24.59 -15.37 -13.18
C ARG A 339 25.59 -14.75 -14.16
N LEU A 340 26.81 -14.59 -13.65
CA LEU A 340 28.03 -14.94 -14.39
C LEU A 340 28.40 -16.37 -13.96
N THR A 341 27.70 -17.39 -14.45
CA THR A 341 28.20 -18.76 -14.28
C THR A 341 29.15 -19.08 -15.44
N PHE A 342 30.31 -19.67 -15.14
CA PHE A 342 31.32 -20.05 -16.14
C PHE A 342 30.72 -20.91 -17.29
N ALA A 343 29.67 -21.68 -16.99
CA ALA A 343 28.97 -22.53 -17.94
C ALA A 343 28.07 -21.78 -18.95
N GLU A 344 27.46 -20.63 -18.58
CA GLU A 344 26.56 -19.88 -19.47
C GLU A 344 27.32 -18.97 -20.45
N VAL A 345 28.55 -18.58 -20.14
CA VAL A 345 29.45 -17.84 -21.06
C VAL A 345 29.90 -18.74 -22.24
N PHE A 346 30.01 -20.05 -22.04
CA PHE A 346 30.38 -21.01 -23.09
C PHE A 346 29.18 -21.59 -23.86
N ALA A 347 27.99 -21.66 -23.25
CA ALA A 347 26.77 -22.13 -23.92
C ALA A 347 26.12 -21.03 -24.77
N GLY A 348 26.85 -20.56 -25.79
CA GLY A 348 26.36 -19.63 -26.81
C GLY A 348 25.25 -20.25 -27.67
N ILE A 349 24.04 -20.40 -27.14
CA ILE A 349 22.90 -20.94 -27.90
C ILE A 349 21.70 -20.00 -27.78
N GLY A 350 21.67 -19.05 -28.72
CA GLY A 350 20.45 -18.69 -29.43
C GLY A 350 19.40 -17.90 -28.66
N ARG A 351 19.60 -16.58 -28.55
CA ARG A 351 18.58 -15.52 -28.76
C ARG A 351 19.23 -14.14 -28.56
N GLY A 352 19.68 -13.51 -29.65
CA GLY A 352 19.89 -12.06 -29.75
C GLY A 352 20.58 -11.34 -28.58
N GLY A 353 21.92 -11.44 -28.51
CA GLY A 353 22.81 -10.28 -28.30
C GLY A 353 22.68 -9.44 -27.02
N GLN A 354 23.20 -9.95 -25.90
CA GLN A 354 23.97 -9.12 -24.97
C GLN A 354 25.30 -9.82 -24.73
N ASP A 355 26.40 -9.07 -24.79
CA ASP A 355 27.67 -9.56 -24.28
C ASP A 355 27.41 -9.96 -22.82
N PRO A 356 27.57 -11.24 -22.43
CA PRO A 356 27.29 -11.70 -21.06
C PRO A 356 28.09 -10.92 -20.01
N ARG A 357 29.04 -10.09 -20.43
CA ARG A 357 29.90 -9.23 -19.64
C ARG A 357 29.29 -7.86 -19.31
N ALA A 358 28.11 -7.48 -19.80
CA ALA A 358 27.54 -6.17 -19.53
C ALA A 358 26.27 -6.24 -18.65
N MET A 359 26.22 -5.46 -17.58
CA MET A 359 25.05 -5.32 -16.72
C MET A 359 24.44 -3.93 -16.84
N ARG A 360 23.11 -3.87 -16.97
CA ARG A 360 22.36 -2.61 -16.96
C ARG A 360 22.38 -2.00 -15.56
N VAL A 361 22.78 -0.73 -15.49
CA VAL A 361 22.80 0.06 -14.27
C VAL A 361 22.17 1.43 -14.50
N LEU A 362 21.91 2.15 -13.42
CA LEU A 362 21.35 3.50 -13.42
C LEU A 362 22.22 4.41 -12.56
N CYS A 363 22.52 5.59 -13.05
CA CYS A 363 23.34 6.57 -12.36
C CYS A 363 22.61 7.20 -11.16
N MET A 364 23.30 7.42 -10.04
CA MET A 364 22.66 7.87 -8.79
C MET A 364 22.84 9.36 -8.47
N ASN A 365 23.66 10.12 -9.21
CA ASN A 365 23.95 11.51 -8.86
C ASN A 365 24.18 12.40 -10.07
N MET A 366 23.20 13.22 -10.44
CA MET A 366 23.24 14.06 -11.65
C MET A 366 24.42 15.03 -11.74
N GLU A 367 25.03 15.40 -10.62
CA GLU A 367 26.08 16.43 -10.55
C GLU A 367 27.50 15.88 -10.75
N LYS A 368 27.68 14.56 -10.67
CA LYS A 368 28.98 13.90 -10.86
C LYS A 368 29.25 13.55 -12.32
N LYS A 369 30.49 13.21 -12.64
CA LYS A 369 30.89 12.78 -14.00
C LYS A 369 30.26 11.43 -14.35
N GLU A 370 29.82 11.30 -15.59
CA GLU A 370 29.37 10.01 -16.15
C GLU A 370 30.47 8.95 -16.04
N PRO A 371 30.12 7.66 -15.84
CA PRO A 371 31.08 6.56 -15.85
C PRO A 371 31.99 6.60 -17.08
N ALA A 372 33.28 6.31 -16.90
CA ALA A 372 34.27 6.33 -17.98
C ALA A 372 35.23 5.14 -17.88
N ALA A 373 35.80 4.77 -19.05
CA ALA A 373 36.75 3.69 -19.16
C ALA A 373 37.90 3.82 -18.13
N GLY A 374 38.29 2.70 -17.52
CA GLY A 374 39.27 2.66 -16.44
C GLY A 374 38.75 3.00 -15.04
N VAL A 375 37.51 3.51 -14.90
CA VAL A 375 36.88 3.70 -13.58
C VAL A 375 36.26 2.39 -13.11
N LYS A 376 36.86 1.81 -12.07
CA LYS A 376 36.41 0.56 -11.44
C LYS A 376 35.26 0.80 -10.45
N TYR A 377 34.35 -0.16 -10.33
CA TYR A 377 33.18 -0.09 -9.45
C TYR A 377 33.08 -1.28 -8.49
N TYR A 378 32.62 -1.03 -7.26
CA TYR A 378 32.52 -2.03 -6.19
C TYR A 378 31.08 -2.14 -5.67
N PRO A 379 30.53 -3.35 -5.47
CA PRO A 379 29.12 -3.53 -5.10
C PRO A 379 28.89 -3.35 -3.60
N TYR A 380 27.80 -2.68 -3.26
CA TYR A 380 27.29 -2.45 -1.90
C TYR A 380 25.79 -2.73 -1.87
N ARG A 381 25.28 -3.14 -0.71
CA ARG A 381 23.82 -3.22 -0.50
C ARG A 381 23.28 -1.88 0.04
N PRO A 382 22.16 -1.39 -0.47
CA PRO A 382 21.55 -0.17 0.05
C PRO A 382 21.01 -0.41 1.46
N LYS A 383 21.28 0.51 2.39
CA LYS A 383 20.54 0.59 3.67
C LYS A 383 19.21 1.32 3.52
N ASP A 384 19.09 2.13 2.46
CA ASP A 384 17.90 2.93 2.21
C ASP A 384 16.79 2.07 1.59
N PRO A 385 15.65 1.88 2.28
CA PRO A 385 14.58 1.03 1.78
C PRO A 385 13.91 1.61 0.52
N VAL A 386 14.01 2.92 0.27
CA VAL A 386 13.43 3.54 -0.93
C VAL A 386 14.18 3.08 -2.18
N ILE A 387 15.51 2.99 -2.12
CA ILE A 387 16.34 2.50 -3.23
C ILE A 387 15.96 1.06 -3.60
N SER A 388 15.82 0.19 -2.61
CA SER A 388 15.40 -1.20 -2.83
C SER A 388 13.98 -1.29 -3.41
N SER A 389 13.05 -0.48 -2.90
CA SER A 389 11.67 -0.43 -3.42
C SER A 389 11.61 0.01 -4.88
N LEU A 390 12.34 1.09 -5.23
CA LEU A 390 12.42 1.58 -6.60
C LEU A 390 13.06 0.57 -7.55
N ALA A 391 14.13 -0.10 -7.12
CA ALA A 391 14.78 -1.11 -7.94
C ALA A 391 13.89 -2.34 -8.15
N ASN A 392 13.12 -2.76 -7.15
CA ASN A 392 12.14 -3.85 -7.30
C ASN A 392 11.02 -3.48 -8.30
N LEU A 393 10.55 -2.24 -8.29
CA LEU A 393 9.58 -1.76 -9.30
C LEU A 393 10.17 -1.82 -10.71
N MET A 394 11.45 -1.45 -10.88
CA MET A 394 12.15 -1.51 -12.16
C MET A 394 12.39 -2.96 -12.63
N ASP A 395 12.71 -3.86 -11.72
CA ASP A 395 12.95 -5.28 -12.02
C ASP A 395 11.67 -5.99 -12.50
N GLN A 396 10.54 -5.65 -11.89
CA GLN A 396 9.22 -6.19 -12.25
C GLN A 396 8.61 -5.56 -13.51
N ALA A 397 9.19 -4.47 -14.01
CA ALA A 397 8.68 -3.79 -15.19
C ALA A 397 9.00 -4.56 -16.48
N ASN A 398 7.94 -4.87 -17.26
CA ASN A 398 8.08 -5.49 -18.58
C ASN A 398 8.80 -4.59 -19.59
N PHE A 399 8.66 -3.27 -19.42
CA PHE A 399 9.29 -2.26 -20.26
C PHE A 399 10.29 -1.44 -19.44
N ARG A 400 11.44 -1.18 -20.06
CA ARG A 400 12.57 -0.49 -19.47
C ARG A 400 12.90 0.74 -20.30
N GLY A 401 13.23 1.85 -19.64
CA GLY A 401 13.42 3.10 -20.37
C GLY A 401 14.05 4.21 -19.55
N PRO A 402 14.13 5.43 -20.13
CA PRO A 402 14.72 6.61 -19.48
C PRO A 402 14.01 7.00 -18.17
N TRP A 403 12.74 6.60 -18.00
CA TRP A 403 11.99 6.83 -16.77
C TRP A 403 12.55 6.07 -15.55
N ASP A 404 13.28 4.95 -15.76
CA ASP A 404 13.96 4.26 -14.65
C ASP A 404 15.06 5.15 -14.06
N GLN A 405 15.80 5.84 -14.94
CA GLN A 405 16.82 6.82 -14.56
C GLN A 405 16.19 8.05 -13.89
N ALA A 406 15.05 8.51 -14.40
CA ALA A 406 14.29 9.62 -13.82
C ALA A 406 13.82 9.32 -12.38
N ARG A 407 13.26 8.13 -12.11
CA ARG A 407 12.84 7.71 -10.75
C ARG A 407 13.98 7.86 -9.75
N LEU A 408 15.16 7.37 -10.13
CA LEU A 408 16.33 7.38 -9.25
C LEU A 408 16.76 8.83 -8.96
N TRP A 409 16.86 9.69 -9.98
CA TRP A 409 17.25 11.09 -9.82
C TRP A 409 16.21 11.97 -9.12
N ILE A 410 14.91 11.71 -9.30
CA ILE A 410 13.86 12.36 -8.50
C ILE A 410 14.10 12.07 -7.02
N TYR A 411 14.46 10.83 -6.69
CA TYR A 411 14.70 10.45 -5.31
C TYR A 411 16.03 10.95 -4.75
N THR A 412 17.14 10.75 -5.46
CA THR A 412 18.52 11.01 -5.00
C THR A 412 18.90 12.49 -5.08
N ASP A 413 18.58 13.14 -6.20
CA ASP A 413 19.01 14.50 -6.51
C ASP A 413 17.87 15.53 -6.41
N LYS A 414 16.65 15.05 -6.12
CA LYS A 414 15.43 15.88 -6.14
C LYS A 414 15.31 16.59 -7.48
N ALA A 415 15.47 15.84 -8.56
CA ALA A 415 15.45 16.34 -9.93
C ALA A 415 14.05 16.78 -10.35
N THR A 416 13.93 17.95 -10.98
CA THR A 416 12.70 18.39 -11.66
C THR A 416 12.59 17.77 -13.06
N TYR A 417 11.41 17.88 -13.68
CA TYR A 417 11.17 17.47 -15.06
C TYR A 417 12.19 18.07 -16.04
N GLU A 418 12.46 19.37 -15.89
CA GLU A 418 13.40 20.08 -16.75
C GLU A 418 14.83 19.58 -16.56
N GLN A 419 15.26 19.37 -15.31
CA GLN A 419 16.60 18.86 -15.00
C GLN A 419 16.81 17.45 -15.56
N VAL A 420 15.82 16.56 -15.43
CA VAL A 420 15.89 15.21 -16.00
C VAL A 420 16.03 15.29 -17.53
N ASN A 421 15.25 16.15 -18.19
CA ASN A 421 15.28 16.29 -19.65
C ASN A 421 16.52 16.99 -20.20
N GLU A 422 17.18 17.84 -19.40
CA GLU A 422 18.47 18.42 -19.76
C GLU A 422 19.59 17.35 -19.79
N ARG A 423 19.48 16.30 -18.97
CA ARG A 423 20.51 15.26 -18.85
C ARG A 423 20.27 14.02 -19.71
N LEU A 424 19.02 13.69 -20.04
CA LEU A 424 18.72 12.49 -20.84
C LEU A 424 18.66 12.82 -22.33
N VAL A 425 19.44 12.10 -23.15
CA VAL A 425 19.50 12.29 -24.61
C VAL A 425 18.13 12.23 -25.30
N ASN A 426 17.22 11.37 -24.81
CA ASN A 426 15.85 11.22 -25.34
C ASN A 426 14.77 11.79 -24.41
N GLY A 427 15.16 12.51 -23.35
CA GLY A 427 14.23 12.99 -22.33
C GLY A 427 13.28 11.93 -21.76
N VAL A 428 12.30 12.40 -21.01
CA VAL A 428 11.08 11.71 -20.61
C VAL A 428 9.93 12.65 -20.91
N GLY A 429 8.84 12.11 -21.48
CA GLY A 429 7.60 12.88 -21.60
C GLY A 429 6.95 13.13 -20.24
N GLN A 430 6.01 14.08 -20.17
CA GLN A 430 5.29 14.41 -18.94
C GLN A 430 4.64 13.18 -18.28
N SER A 431 4.03 12.30 -19.08
CA SER A 431 3.43 11.05 -18.59
C SER A 431 4.44 10.15 -17.88
N ALA A 432 5.63 9.99 -18.46
CA ALA A 432 6.68 9.13 -17.94
C ALA A 432 7.32 9.73 -16.68
N TYR A 433 7.47 11.06 -16.64
CA TYR A 433 7.92 11.76 -15.44
C TYR A 433 6.88 11.69 -14.32
N LEU A 434 5.60 11.86 -14.62
CA LEU A 434 4.52 11.75 -13.65
C LEU A 434 4.46 10.33 -13.04
N MET A 435 4.57 9.30 -13.87
CA MET A 435 4.71 7.91 -13.40
C MET A 435 5.91 7.76 -12.46
N ALA A 436 7.08 8.25 -12.86
CA ALA A 436 8.28 8.18 -12.04
C ALA A 436 8.12 8.92 -10.70
N LEU A 437 7.49 10.09 -10.70
CA LEU A 437 7.24 10.89 -9.51
C LEU A 437 6.28 10.18 -8.54
N ALA A 438 5.18 9.61 -9.06
CA ALA A 438 4.23 8.82 -8.28
C ALA A 438 4.89 7.57 -7.67
N ASP A 439 5.71 6.84 -8.44
CA ASP A 439 6.42 5.66 -7.95
C ASP A 439 7.37 6.00 -6.80
N VAL A 440 8.07 7.14 -6.89
CA VAL A 440 8.93 7.64 -5.80
C VAL A 440 8.09 8.03 -4.59
N ALA A 441 6.90 8.61 -4.77
CA ALA A 441 5.98 8.91 -3.68
C ALA A 441 5.52 7.63 -2.95
N PHE A 442 5.08 6.61 -3.70
CA PHE A 442 4.64 5.32 -3.13
C PHE A 442 5.77 4.54 -2.46
N ALA A 443 7.01 4.72 -2.92
CA ALA A 443 8.19 4.19 -2.26
C ALA A 443 8.59 4.97 -0.99
N GLY A 444 7.91 6.07 -0.66
CA GLY A 444 8.21 6.93 0.49
C GLY A 444 9.38 7.89 0.27
N GLY A 445 9.74 8.15 -0.98
CA GLY A 445 10.92 8.95 -1.37
C GLY A 445 10.69 10.46 -1.51
N LEU A 446 9.43 10.91 -1.45
CA LEU A 446 9.06 12.34 -1.49
C LEU A 446 8.65 12.81 -0.09
N ASP A 447 9.17 13.95 0.32
CA ASP A 447 8.75 14.62 1.55
C ASP A 447 7.68 15.69 1.27
N ASP A 448 7.01 16.15 2.33
CA ASP A 448 6.02 17.23 2.27
C ASP A 448 6.52 18.49 1.57
N LYS A 449 7.81 18.81 1.73
CA LYS A 449 8.39 20.01 1.14
C LYS A 449 8.42 19.89 -0.38
N MET A 450 8.81 18.72 -0.90
CA MET A 450 8.78 18.44 -2.34
C MET A 450 7.35 18.43 -2.87
N LEU A 451 6.41 17.80 -2.15
CA LEU A 451 5.00 17.74 -2.57
C LEU A 451 4.36 19.12 -2.65
N LYS A 452 4.73 20.05 -1.75
CA LYS A 452 4.27 21.45 -1.73
C LYS A 452 4.99 22.36 -2.72
N ASP A 453 6.10 21.93 -3.31
CA ASP A 453 6.90 22.78 -4.19
C ASP A 453 6.44 22.62 -5.66
N PRO A 454 5.96 23.70 -6.30
CA PRO A 454 5.42 23.64 -7.66
C PRO A 454 6.50 23.33 -8.71
N LYS A 455 7.79 23.28 -8.37
CA LYS A 455 8.80 22.78 -9.29
C LYS A 455 8.72 21.26 -9.51
N TYR A 456 8.17 20.52 -8.54
CA TYR A 456 8.04 19.07 -8.61
C TYR A 456 6.65 18.61 -9.01
N VAL A 457 5.61 19.21 -8.44
CA VAL A 457 4.21 18.85 -8.71
C VAL A 457 3.54 20.02 -9.43
N LYS A 458 3.25 19.81 -10.71
CA LYS A 458 2.83 20.85 -11.65
C LYS A 458 1.44 20.55 -12.22
N PRO A 459 0.50 21.52 -12.24
CA PRO A 459 -0.78 21.36 -12.93
C PRO A 459 -0.63 20.96 -14.41
N GLU A 460 0.44 21.36 -15.07
CA GLU A 460 0.76 20.96 -16.45
C GLU A 460 0.78 19.45 -16.66
N PHE A 461 1.10 18.66 -15.63
CA PHE A 461 1.14 17.19 -15.73
C PHE A 461 -0.24 16.56 -15.88
N MET A 462 -1.34 17.33 -15.73
CA MET A 462 -2.68 16.89 -16.13
C MET A 462 -2.79 16.62 -17.64
N LEU A 463 -1.82 17.05 -18.47
CA LEU A 463 -1.75 16.69 -19.89
C LEU A 463 -1.16 15.29 -20.14
N GLY A 464 -0.59 14.65 -19.13
CA GLY A 464 0.08 13.35 -19.25
C GLY A 464 -0.88 12.17 -19.38
N SER A 465 -1.69 12.11 -20.46
CA SER A 465 -2.70 11.07 -20.67
C SER A 465 -2.14 9.66 -20.66
N GLY A 466 -0.95 9.46 -21.24
CA GLY A 466 -0.24 8.18 -21.24
C GLY A 466 0.32 7.71 -19.89
N ALA A 467 0.13 8.46 -18.80
CA ALA A 467 0.51 8.00 -17.46
C ALA A 467 -0.48 6.95 -16.95
N PRO A 468 -0.04 5.95 -16.17
CA PRO A 468 -0.94 4.97 -15.60
C PRO A 468 -1.93 5.61 -14.63
N SER A 469 -3.14 5.05 -14.52
CA SER A 469 -4.24 5.63 -13.75
C SER A 469 -3.87 5.96 -12.30
N TYR A 470 -3.10 5.11 -11.62
CA TYR A 470 -2.65 5.36 -10.25
C TYR A 470 -1.81 6.63 -10.12
N ALA A 471 -0.94 6.93 -11.09
CA ALA A 471 -0.09 8.11 -11.08
C ALA A 471 -0.90 9.39 -11.37
N ARG A 472 -1.91 9.28 -12.23
CA ARG A 472 -2.84 10.38 -12.52
C ARG A 472 -3.72 10.69 -11.31
N THR A 473 -4.26 9.68 -10.64
CA THR A 473 -5.01 9.86 -9.39
C THR A 473 -4.15 10.49 -8.31
N TRP A 474 -2.92 10.00 -8.12
CA TRP A 474 -1.96 10.57 -7.19
C TRP A 474 -1.67 12.05 -7.47
N LEU A 475 -1.51 12.44 -8.75
CA LEU A 475 -1.34 13.86 -9.12
C LEU A 475 -2.53 14.70 -8.67
N MET A 476 -3.75 14.25 -8.97
CA MET A 476 -4.95 15.01 -8.65
C MET A 476 -5.15 15.16 -7.15
N GLU A 477 -4.86 14.11 -6.37
CA GLU A 477 -4.86 14.15 -4.91
C GLU A 477 -3.81 15.12 -4.36
N THR A 478 -2.61 15.08 -4.92
CA THR A 478 -1.50 15.95 -4.49
C THR A 478 -1.79 17.42 -4.83
N LEU A 479 -2.36 17.69 -6.00
CA LEU A 479 -2.77 19.05 -6.40
C LEU A 479 -3.87 19.59 -5.48
N ASP A 480 -4.89 18.80 -5.16
CA ASP A 480 -5.97 19.22 -4.25
C ASP A 480 -5.45 19.47 -2.82
N ALA A 481 -4.61 18.56 -2.30
CA ALA A 481 -4.11 18.64 -0.92
C ALA A 481 -3.06 19.75 -0.71
N PHE A 482 -2.14 19.94 -1.67
CA PHE A 482 -0.96 20.79 -1.48
C PHE A 482 -0.92 22.04 -2.37
N HIS A 483 -1.69 22.08 -3.45
CA HIS A 483 -1.70 23.19 -4.42
C HIS A 483 -3.12 23.71 -4.70
N PRO A 484 -3.92 24.05 -3.66
CA PRO A 484 -5.28 24.51 -3.86
C PRO A 484 -5.30 25.74 -4.76
N LYS A 485 -6.28 25.82 -5.67
CA LYS A 485 -6.48 26.87 -6.67
C LYS A 485 -5.54 26.82 -7.87
N LYS A 486 -4.41 26.10 -7.80
CA LYS A 486 -3.41 26.09 -8.88
C LYS A 486 -3.85 25.32 -10.10
N ALA A 487 -4.56 24.21 -9.93
CA ALA A 487 -5.10 23.45 -11.04
C ALA A 487 -6.11 24.27 -11.85
N GLY A 488 -6.99 25.02 -11.18
CA GLY A 488 -7.99 25.89 -11.78
C GLY A 488 -7.41 27.17 -12.39
N GLU A 489 -6.43 27.80 -11.75
CA GLU A 489 -5.65 28.91 -12.34
C GLU A 489 -5.00 28.47 -13.66
N TRP A 490 -4.34 27.31 -13.65
CA TRP A 490 -3.71 26.76 -14.83
C TRP A 490 -4.72 26.40 -15.93
N LEU A 491 -5.83 25.73 -15.58
CA LEU A 491 -6.87 25.33 -16.53
C LEU A 491 -7.50 26.53 -17.25
N LYS A 492 -7.71 27.65 -16.54
CA LYS A 492 -8.22 28.90 -17.13
C LYS A 492 -7.29 29.45 -18.21
N GLY A 493 -5.97 29.39 -17.98
CA GLY A 493 -4.97 29.86 -18.93
C GLY A 493 -4.67 28.88 -20.07
N ASN A 494 -4.97 27.59 -19.89
CA ASN A 494 -4.51 26.50 -20.77
C ASN A 494 -5.66 25.64 -21.34
N ALA A 495 -6.88 26.16 -21.37
CA ALA A 495 -8.05 25.43 -21.86
C ALA A 495 -7.85 24.86 -23.28
N ALA A 496 -7.25 25.64 -24.19
CA ALA A 496 -6.99 25.18 -25.56
C ALA A 496 -6.06 23.95 -25.61
N THR A 497 -5.08 23.88 -24.70
CA THR A 497 -4.15 22.74 -24.60
C THR A 497 -4.87 21.50 -24.07
N MET A 498 -5.71 21.65 -23.03
CA MET A 498 -6.51 20.53 -22.51
C MET A 498 -7.48 19.97 -23.55
N LEU A 499 -8.02 20.80 -24.45
CA LEU A 499 -8.90 20.34 -25.53
C LEU A 499 -8.20 19.50 -26.60
N GLN A 500 -6.86 19.47 -26.63
CA GLN A 500 -6.15 18.57 -27.52
C GLN A 500 -6.40 17.09 -27.17
N LEU A 501 -6.76 16.79 -25.92
CA LEU A 501 -7.13 15.45 -25.43
C LEU A 501 -8.49 14.94 -25.94
N VAL A 502 -9.26 15.77 -26.64
CA VAL A 502 -10.51 15.38 -27.33
C VAL A 502 -10.50 15.79 -28.81
N GLY A 503 -9.32 16.12 -29.34
CA GLY A 503 -9.17 16.57 -30.72
C GLY A 503 -9.26 15.43 -31.74
N PRO A 504 -9.19 15.73 -33.05
CA PRO A 504 -9.26 14.71 -34.11
C PRO A 504 -8.17 13.63 -34.06
N LYS A 505 -7.10 13.87 -33.30
CA LYS A 505 -5.97 12.95 -33.10
C LYS A 505 -6.02 12.22 -31.76
N ALA A 506 -6.97 12.55 -30.88
CA ALA A 506 -7.09 11.95 -29.56
C ALA A 506 -7.65 10.53 -29.68
N ASP A 507 -7.07 9.60 -28.94
CA ASP A 507 -7.59 8.25 -28.86
C ASP A 507 -8.61 8.09 -27.72
N GLN A 508 -9.07 6.86 -27.48
CA GLN A 508 -10.04 6.60 -26.41
C GLN A 508 -9.46 6.86 -25.01
N ASP A 509 -8.15 6.63 -24.83
CA ASP A 509 -7.47 6.80 -23.54
C ASP A 509 -7.30 8.29 -23.22
N ASP A 510 -7.03 9.13 -24.21
CA ASP A 510 -7.01 10.59 -24.09
C ASP A 510 -8.38 11.13 -23.66
N ASN A 511 -9.45 10.67 -24.32
CA ASN A 511 -10.82 11.07 -24.00
C ASN A 511 -11.21 10.66 -22.58
N GLN A 512 -10.89 9.42 -22.19
CA GLN A 512 -11.17 8.91 -20.85
C GLN A 512 -10.35 9.67 -19.79
N HIS A 513 -9.09 9.98 -20.10
CA HIS A 513 -8.23 10.79 -19.24
C HIS A 513 -8.78 12.18 -18.99
N LEU A 514 -9.26 12.87 -20.03
CA LEU A 514 -9.90 14.18 -19.85
C LEU A 514 -11.15 14.06 -18.96
N ALA A 515 -11.98 13.05 -19.18
CA ALA A 515 -13.17 12.82 -18.35
C ALA A 515 -12.80 12.58 -16.88
N ASP A 516 -11.81 11.74 -16.62
CA ASP A 516 -11.32 11.44 -15.27
C ASP A 516 -10.75 12.68 -14.58
N THR A 517 -9.97 13.48 -15.32
CA THR A 517 -9.39 14.73 -14.82
C THR A 517 -10.48 15.71 -14.43
N LEU A 518 -11.44 15.98 -15.32
CA LEU A 518 -12.54 16.93 -15.05
C LEU A 518 -13.45 16.44 -13.92
N ARG A 519 -13.79 15.15 -13.90
CA ARG A 519 -14.56 14.52 -12.83
C ARG A 519 -13.87 14.66 -11.48
N ARG A 520 -12.54 14.52 -11.44
CA ARG A 520 -11.78 14.66 -10.20
C ARG A 520 -11.65 16.12 -9.78
N MET A 521 -11.47 17.04 -10.73
CA MET A 521 -11.43 18.48 -10.42
C MET A 521 -12.76 19.01 -9.86
N THR A 522 -13.91 18.47 -10.28
CA THR A 522 -15.22 18.86 -9.71
C THR A 522 -15.45 18.35 -8.29
N SER A 523 -14.54 17.53 -7.74
CA SER A 523 -14.53 17.09 -6.34
C SER A 523 -13.36 17.66 -5.54
N PHE A 524 -12.64 18.65 -6.06
CA PHE A 524 -11.56 19.30 -5.30
C PHE A 524 -12.12 20.06 -4.10
N SER A 525 -11.33 20.14 -3.03
CA SER A 525 -11.66 20.89 -1.82
C SER A 525 -11.84 22.38 -2.10
N ALA A 526 -11.01 22.95 -2.99
CA ALA A 526 -11.03 24.36 -3.37
C ALA A 526 -12.17 24.68 -4.36
N PRO A 527 -13.15 25.54 -4.00
CA PRO A 527 -14.24 25.92 -4.89
C PRO A 527 -13.77 26.58 -6.20
N GLU A 528 -12.63 27.30 -6.17
CA GLU A 528 -12.05 27.93 -7.36
C GLU A 528 -11.63 26.91 -8.44
N ASP A 529 -11.15 25.73 -8.04
CA ASP A 529 -10.74 24.66 -8.97
C ASP A 529 -11.96 23.96 -9.55
N ARG A 530 -12.95 23.66 -8.72
CA ARG A 530 -14.24 23.11 -9.16
C ARG A 530 -14.92 24.04 -10.16
N GLU A 531 -15.04 25.32 -9.83
CA GLU A 531 -15.63 26.32 -10.71
C GLU A 531 -14.84 26.47 -12.02
N ALA A 532 -13.50 26.39 -11.99
CA ALA A 532 -12.69 26.41 -13.21
C ALA A 532 -12.99 25.22 -14.13
N ALA A 533 -13.12 24.01 -13.58
CA ALA A 533 -13.49 22.82 -14.34
C ALA A 533 -14.90 22.94 -14.95
N LEU A 534 -15.87 23.44 -14.19
CA LEU A 534 -17.24 23.71 -14.67
C LEU A 534 -17.27 24.74 -15.79
N ARG A 535 -16.50 25.83 -15.67
CA ARG A 535 -16.38 26.84 -16.74
C ARG A 535 -15.74 26.27 -17.99
N PHE A 536 -14.69 25.46 -17.84
CA PHE A 536 -14.05 24.77 -18.96
C PHE A 536 -15.06 23.87 -19.69
N MET A 537 -15.75 23.00 -18.96
CA MET A 537 -16.78 22.10 -19.53
C MET A 537 -17.86 22.91 -20.23
N SER A 538 -18.30 24.02 -19.62
CA SER A 538 -19.35 24.86 -20.18
C SER A 538 -18.94 25.58 -21.47
N ALA A 539 -17.68 26.03 -21.55
CA ALA A 539 -17.14 26.66 -22.75
C ALA A 539 -16.84 25.65 -23.87
N ALA A 540 -16.54 24.41 -23.52
CA ALA A 540 -16.08 23.37 -24.45
C ALA A 540 -17.16 22.36 -24.87
N LYS A 541 -18.44 22.60 -24.55
CA LYS A 541 -19.54 21.62 -24.74
C LYS A 541 -19.58 20.97 -26.11
N ALA A 542 -19.31 21.73 -27.18
CA ALA A 542 -19.34 21.21 -28.54
C ALA A 542 -18.19 20.21 -28.79
N GLN A 543 -17.02 20.47 -28.22
CA GLN A 543 -15.82 19.66 -28.36
C GLN A 543 -15.85 18.43 -27.45
N ILE A 544 -16.36 18.56 -26.23
CA ILE A 544 -16.41 17.46 -25.24
C ILE A 544 -17.73 16.68 -25.24
N GLY A 545 -18.57 16.83 -26.27
CA GLY A 545 -19.91 16.23 -26.32
C GLY A 545 -19.93 14.70 -26.16
N MET A 546 -18.85 14.01 -26.55
CA MET A 546 -18.68 12.57 -26.36
C MET A 546 -18.49 12.13 -24.90
N LEU A 547 -18.26 13.08 -23.98
CA LEU A 547 -18.05 12.82 -22.56
C LEU A 547 -19.34 12.94 -21.72
N LYS A 548 -20.49 13.22 -22.35
CA LYS A 548 -21.78 13.28 -21.65
C LYS A 548 -22.03 12.03 -20.80
N GLY A 549 -22.46 12.24 -19.56
CA GLY A 549 -22.69 11.19 -18.56
C GLY A 549 -21.43 10.57 -17.95
N LYS A 550 -20.22 10.95 -18.36
CA LYS A 550 -18.94 10.40 -17.86
C LYS A 550 -18.22 11.30 -16.86
N LEU A 551 -18.69 12.53 -16.66
CA LEU A 551 -18.01 13.58 -15.88
C LEU A 551 -18.37 13.55 -14.37
N GLY A 552 -19.07 12.50 -13.92
CA GLY A 552 -19.58 12.39 -12.56
C GLY A 552 -20.79 13.28 -12.29
N SER A 553 -21.16 13.42 -11.02
CA SER A 553 -22.34 14.20 -10.61
C SER A 553 -22.07 15.68 -10.35
N GLY A 554 -20.81 16.04 -10.06
CA GLY A 554 -20.48 17.37 -9.56
C GLY A 554 -21.16 17.72 -8.24
N SER A 555 -21.49 16.72 -7.40
CA SER A 555 -22.21 16.91 -6.14
C SER A 555 -21.56 17.96 -5.22
N ASP A 556 -20.22 17.96 -5.10
CA ASP A 556 -19.50 18.94 -4.28
C ASP A 556 -19.69 20.38 -4.77
N SER A 557 -19.86 20.56 -6.07
CA SER A 557 -20.17 21.87 -6.66
C SER A 557 -21.61 22.29 -6.41
N LEU A 558 -22.55 21.33 -6.41
CA LEU A 558 -23.95 21.58 -6.07
C LEU A 558 -24.16 21.89 -4.58
N TYR A 559 -23.33 21.32 -3.69
CA TYR A 559 -23.31 21.66 -2.27
C TYR A 559 -22.56 22.97 -1.95
N SER A 560 -22.02 23.66 -2.95
CA SER A 560 -21.29 24.91 -2.74
C SER A 560 -22.21 26.06 -2.30
N GLY A 561 -21.67 26.94 -1.45
CA GLY A 561 -22.30 28.22 -1.11
C GLY A 561 -22.15 29.30 -2.19
N ARG A 562 -21.41 29.04 -3.28
CA ARG A 562 -21.16 30.02 -4.35
C ARG A 562 -22.20 29.93 -5.45
N GLU A 563 -22.96 31.00 -5.64
CA GLU A 563 -24.05 31.08 -6.64
C GLU A 563 -23.58 30.78 -8.08
N SER A 564 -22.41 31.30 -8.49
CA SER A 564 -21.86 31.08 -9.83
C SER A 564 -21.45 29.63 -10.10
N GLU A 565 -20.89 28.96 -9.10
CA GLU A 565 -20.48 27.56 -9.18
C GLU A 565 -21.70 26.65 -9.29
N VAL A 566 -22.71 26.84 -8.42
CA VAL A 566 -23.97 26.09 -8.44
C VAL A 566 -24.71 26.29 -9.76
N ALA A 567 -24.78 27.53 -10.26
CA ALA A 567 -25.43 27.83 -11.54
C ALA A 567 -24.78 27.08 -12.72
N LEU A 568 -23.44 26.99 -12.76
CA LEU A 568 -22.71 26.25 -13.78
C LEU A 568 -22.94 24.74 -13.67
N ALA A 569 -22.91 24.20 -12.45
CA ALA A 569 -23.16 22.77 -12.22
C ALA A 569 -24.58 22.37 -12.67
N LEU A 570 -25.62 23.15 -12.28
CA LEU A 570 -27.00 22.90 -12.70
C LEU A 570 -27.16 22.97 -14.23
N ALA A 571 -26.50 23.92 -14.90
CA ALA A 571 -26.53 24.02 -16.35
C ALA A 571 -25.94 22.77 -17.03
N LEU A 572 -24.83 22.23 -16.50
CA LEU A 572 -24.21 21.02 -17.02
C LEU A 572 -25.03 19.74 -16.72
N VAL A 573 -25.73 19.68 -15.58
CA VAL A 573 -26.72 18.61 -15.29
C VAL A 573 -27.85 18.66 -16.32
N LYS A 574 -28.44 19.84 -16.54
CA LYS A 574 -29.52 20.04 -17.53
C LYS A 574 -29.15 19.56 -18.93
N GLU A 575 -27.89 19.70 -19.31
CA GLU A 575 -27.39 19.34 -20.63
C GLU A 575 -26.90 17.89 -20.75
N GLY A 576 -26.96 17.13 -19.65
CA GLY A 576 -26.54 15.73 -19.57
C GLY A 576 -25.02 15.53 -19.49
N PHE A 577 -24.25 16.57 -19.19
CA PHE A 577 -22.81 16.44 -18.98
C PHE A 577 -22.49 15.84 -17.62
N LEU A 578 -23.15 16.35 -16.57
CA LEU A 578 -23.08 15.79 -15.22
C LEU A 578 -24.28 14.88 -14.95
N THR A 579 -24.05 13.78 -14.25
CA THR A 579 -25.13 12.88 -13.82
C THR A 579 -25.98 13.52 -12.73
N GLN A 580 -27.28 13.26 -12.75
CA GLN A 580 -28.20 13.81 -11.76
C GLN A 580 -27.95 13.23 -10.36
N ALA A 581 -27.52 14.07 -9.42
CA ALA A 581 -27.45 13.75 -7.99
C ALA A 581 -28.69 14.29 -7.29
N ASN A 582 -29.71 13.45 -7.13
CA ASN A 582 -31.03 13.85 -6.61
C ASN A 582 -30.95 14.45 -5.20
N ASP A 583 -30.06 13.95 -4.35
CA ASP A 583 -29.79 14.48 -3.01
C ASP A 583 -29.24 15.92 -3.09
N ALA A 584 -28.24 16.15 -3.93
CA ALA A 584 -27.62 17.46 -4.10
C ALA A 584 -28.59 18.45 -4.76
N LEU A 585 -29.39 18.00 -5.73
CA LEU A 585 -30.44 18.84 -6.33
C LEU A 585 -31.53 19.19 -5.33
N ALA A 586 -31.95 18.25 -4.45
CA ALA A 586 -32.92 18.53 -3.40
C ALA A 586 -32.38 19.57 -2.42
N TYR A 587 -31.11 19.45 -2.03
CA TYR A 587 -30.42 20.46 -1.24
C TYR A 587 -30.43 21.83 -1.92
N VAL A 588 -30.06 21.92 -3.21
CA VAL A 588 -30.05 23.20 -3.94
C VAL A 588 -31.47 23.77 -4.08
N ALA A 589 -32.48 22.93 -4.32
CA ALA A 589 -33.88 23.35 -4.43
C ALA A 589 -34.43 23.99 -3.15
N GLU A 590 -33.97 23.54 -1.99
CA GLU A 590 -34.39 24.04 -0.68
C GLU A 590 -33.48 25.17 -0.17
N LYS A 591 -32.15 24.95 -0.21
CA LYS A 591 -31.13 25.73 0.50
C LYS A 591 -30.07 26.35 -0.40
N GLY A 592 -30.11 26.09 -1.70
CA GLY A 592 -29.10 26.59 -2.65
C GLY A 592 -29.03 28.12 -2.73
N PRO A 593 -27.89 28.68 -3.15
CA PRO A 593 -27.73 30.12 -3.35
C PRO A 593 -28.49 30.60 -4.59
N GLY A 594 -29.32 31.64 -4.46
CA GLY A 594 -30.05 32.29 -5.55
C GLY A 594 -31.39 31.61 -5.93
N ASP A 595 -32.43 32.41 -6.14
CA ASP A 595 -33.78 31.89 -6.45
C ASP A 595 -33.84 31.20 -7.83
N SER A 596 -33.04 31.66 -8.78
CA SER A 596 -32.88 31.06 -10.11
C SER A 596 -32.34 29.62 -10.02
N ASN A 597 -31.32 29.40 -9.19
CA ASN A 597 -30.73 28.08 -8.96
C ASN A 597 -31.71 27.14 -8.26
N LYS A 598 -32.41 27.62 -7.22
CA LYS A 598 -33.47 26.86 -6.53
C LYS A 598 -34.57 26.42 -7.50
N ALA A 599 -35.03 27.33 -8.36
CA ALA A 599 -36.07 27.04 -9.35
C ALA A 599 -35.60 26.01 -10.38
N LEU A 600 -34.38 26.15 -10.90
CA LEU A 600 -33.80 25.21 -11.86
C LEU A 600 -33.59 23.82 -11.24
N ALA A 601 -33.12 23.73 -9.99
CA ALA A 601 -32.97 22.45 -9.30
C ALA A 601 -34.32 21.74 -9.11
N LYS A 602 -35.39 22.45 -8.74
CA LYS A 602 -36.76 21.90 -8.68
C LYS A 602 -37.23 21.37 -10.03
N GLN A 603 -36.94 22.10 -11.11
CA GLN A 603 -37.29 21.68 -12.46
C GLN A 603 -36.56 20.38 -12.84
N LEU A 604 -35.26 20.27 -12.55
CA LEU A 604 -34.47 19.08 -12.85
C LEU A 604 -34.93 17.86 -12.04
N LEU A 605 -35.31 18.03 -10.76
CA LEU A 605 -35.89 16.97 -9.94
C LEU A 605 -37.23 16.45 -10.46
N ALA A 606 -38.05 17.32 -11.07
CA ALA A 606 -39.35 16.94 -11.61
C ALA A 606 -39.27 16.28 -13.00
N GLY A 607 -38.13 16.42 -13.70
CA GLY A 607 -37.94 15.96 -15.07
C GLY A 607 -37.05 14.73 -15.23
N GLY A 608 -36.42 14.25 -14.17
CA GLY A 608 -35.71 12.96 -14.13
C GLY A 608 -36.61 11.86 -13.60
#